data_AF-A0A6I9N119-F1
#
_entry.id   AF-A0A6I9N119-F1
#
_cell.length_a   1.000
_cell.length_b   1.000
_cell.length_c   1.000
_cell.angle_alpha   90.00
_cell.angle_beta   90.00
_cell.angle_gamma   90.00
#
_symmetry.space_group_name_H-M   'P 1'
#
loop_
_entity.id
_entity.type
_entity.pdbx_description
1 polymer ?
#
loop_
_entity_poly.entity_id
_entity_poly.type
_entity_poly.pdbx_seq_one_letter_code
_entity_poly.pdbx_strand_id
1 'polypeptide(L)'
;MGSNQSSEKLYCNRYLDGNGPPSLVQQANAEVNGIYKVLSGTQPPGQMTWVILHRDLPGYPIDNTLQINYIFPNGIQTDKHPHPGQPYPGLRLCAYLPDSHDGRRVLKLLDKAFNTELLFSVVTNNEGQDVVTAASIPLKTQAEGGIKVDGYPDPDYLKNVRKILKDKGIE
;
A
#
# COMPACT_ATOMS: atom_id res chain seq x y z
N MET A 1 -54.95 -16.89 -29.11
CA MET A 1 -55.14 -15.48 -28.70
C MET A 1 -55.63 -15.48 -27.27
N GLY A 2 -54.97 -14.77 -26.36
CA GLY A 2 -55.34 -14.75 -24.94
C GLY A 2 -54.14 -14.47 -24.04
N SER A 3 -53.70 -13.22 -24.06
CA SER A 3 -52.64 -12.63 -23.25
C SER A 3 -53.01 -12.56 -21.76
N ASN A 4 -52.17 -13.11 -20.89
CA ASN A 4 -52.21 -12.79 -19.46
C ASN A 4 -51.18 -11.70 -19.14
N GLN A 5 -51.70 -10.59 -18.63
CA GLN A 5 -50.98 -9.45 -18.10
C GLN A 5 -50.17 -9.85 -16.85
N SER A 6 -48.95 -9.33 -16.74
CA SER A 6 -48.43 -8.88 -15.44
C SER A 6 -47.70 -7.56 -15.67
N SER A 7 -48.35 -6.48 -15.24
CA SER A 7 -47.85 -5.12 -15.29
C SER A 7 -47.33 -4.77 -13.89
N GLU A 8 -46.09 -5.11 -13.57
CA GLU A 8 -45.40 -4.45 -12.47
C GLU A 8 -44.90 -3.07 -12.94
N LYS A 9 -45.78 -2.08 -12.84
CA LYS A 9 -45.39 -0.67 -12.92
C LYS A 9 -44.70 -0.32 -11.60
N LEU A 10 -43.37 -0.39 -11.58
CA LEU A 10 -42.55 0.22 -10.53
C LEU A 10 -42.77 1.73 -10.56
N TYR A 11 -43.64 2.21 -9.69
CA TYR A 11 -43.92 3.62 -9.50
C TYR A 11 -42.77 4.22 -8.67
N CYS A 12 -41.78 4.80 -9.35
CA CYS A 12 -40.64 5.47 -8.72
C CYS A 12 -41.07 6.78 -8.07
N ASN A 13 -41.50 6.74 -6.80
CA ASN A 13 -41.82 7.91 -5.98
C ASN A 13 -40.59 8.65 -5.41
N ARG A 14 -39.40 8.47 -5.99
CA ARG A 14 -38.14 8.95 -5.38
C ARG A 14 -37.98 10.48 -5.40
N TYR A 15 -38.84 11.24 -6.08
CA TYR A 15 -38.67 12.68 -6.28
C TYR A 15 -39.94 13.51 -6.02
N LEU A 16 -40.81 13.06 -5.11
CA LEU A 16 -42.05 13.78 -4.79
C LEU A 16 -41.82 15.04 -3.92
N ASP A 17 -40.65 15.19 -3.28
CA ASP A 17 -40.36 16.30 -2.36
C ASP A 17 -39.63 17.48 -3.02
N GLY A 18 -39.74 17.65 -4.34
CA GLY A 18 -39.16 18.79 -5.07
C GLY A 18 -37.63 18.76 -5.22
N ASN A 19 -36.96 17.77 -4.62
CA ASN A 19 -35.53 17.55 -4.82
C ASN A 19 -35.33 16.60 -6.00
N GLY A 20 -35.27 17.15 -7.22
CA GLY A 20 -34.83 16.40 -8.39
C GLY A 20 -33.41 15.83 -8.21
N PRO A 21 -32.98 14.89 -9.06
CA PRO A 21 -31.59 14.45 -9.03
C PRO A 21 -30.66 15.68 -9.11
N PRO A 22 -29.58 15.73 -8.31
CA PRO A 22 -28.64 16.84 -8.34
C PRO A 22 -28.20 17.12 -9.77
N SER A 23 -28.07 18.39 -10.14
CA SER A 23 -27.65 18.74 -11.49
C SER A 23 -26.27 18.16 -11.80
N LEU A 24 -25.96 17.91 -13.07
CA LEU A 24 -24.63 17.46 -13.49
C LEU A 24 -23.52 18.40 -12.97
N VAL A 25 -23.85 19.67 -12.77
CA VAL A 25 -22.96 20.68 -12.18
C VAL A 25 -22.80 20.47 -10.66
N GLN A 26 -23.84 20.07 -9.93
CA GLN A 26 -23.74 19.70 -8.51
C GLN A 26 -22.98 18.38 -8.30
N GLN A 27 -23.15 17.41 -9.21
CA GLN A 27 -22.37 16.17 -9.21
C GLN A 27 -20.90 16.42 -9.53
N ALA A 28 -20.61 17.28 -10.53
CA ALA A 28 -19.24 17.70 -10.85
C ALA A 28 -18.60 18.56 -9.74
N ASN A 29 -19.37 19.43 -9.07
CA ASN A 29 -18.83 20.25 -7.98
C ASN A 29 -18.54 19.44 -6.70
N ALA A 30 -19.20 18.30 -6.49
CA ALA A 30 -18.83 17.35 -5.43
C ALA A 30 -17.47 16.68 -5.72
N GLU A 31 -17.12 16.49 -6.99
CA GLU A 31 -15.80 15.98 -7.41
C GLU A 31 -14.72 17.08 -7.41
N VAL A 32 -15.12 18.35 -7.53
CA VAL A 32 -14.21 19.52 -7.65
C VAL A 32 -14.00 20.27 -6.33
N ASN A 33 -14.66 19.89 -5.24
CA ASN A 33 -14.31 20.33 -3.88
C ASN A 33 -13.14 19.49 -3.31
N GLY A 34 -12.00 19.55 -4.01
CA GLY A 34 -10.72 20.01 -3.45
C GLY A 34 -10.21 19.47 -2.12
N ILE A 35 -10.67 18.32 -1.64
CA ILE A 35 -9.87 17.52 -0.72
C ILE A 35 -8.99 16.69 -1.64
N TYR A 36 -7.72 17.08 -1.78
CA TYR A 36 -6.69 16.12 -2.13
C TYR A 36 -6.94 14.94 -1.21
N LYS A 37 -7.57 13.87 -1.72
CA LYS A 37 -7.67 12.62 -1.01
C LYS A 37 -6.24 12.14 -1.02
N VAL A 38 -5.45 12.64 -0.06
CA VAL A 38 -4.20 12.03 0.35
C VAL A 38 -4.59 10.57 0.41
N LEU A 39 -3.97 9.77 -0.45
CA LEU A 39 -4.13 8.33 -0.44
C LEU A 39 -3.53 7.90 0.91
N SER A 40 -4.28 8.09 1.99
CA SER A 40 -3.94 7.64 3.31
C SER A 40 -4.14 6.15 3.23
N GLY A 41 -3.02 5.45 3.15
CA GLY A 41 -3.06 4.01 3.02
C GLY A 41 -3.55 3.35 4.30
N THR A 42 -3.50 2.05 4.28
CA THR A 42 -4.00 1.15 5.32
C THR A 42 -2.86 0.65 6.20
N GLN A 43 -1.74 1.38 6.23
CA GLN A 43 -0.60 1.04 7.05
C GLN A 43 -0.91 1.34 8.53
N PRO A 44 -0.74 0.37 9.43
CA PRO A 44 -0.88 0.63 10.87
C PRO A 44 0.28 1.50 11.39
N PRO A 45 0.13 2.15 12.57
CA PRO A 45 1.24 2.86 13.21
C PRO A 45 2.44 1.93 13.46
N GLY A 46 3.63 2.38 13.09
CA GLY A 46 4.86 1.60 13.24
C GLY A 46 6.11 2.48 13.19
N GLN A 47 7.26 1.83 13.21
CA GLN A 47 8.57 2.47 13.12
C GLN A 47 9.35 1.94 11.94
N MET A 48 10.00 2.85 11.22
CA MET A 48 11.00 2.57 10.20
C MET A 48 12.34 3.15 10.66
N THR A 49 13.37 2.31 10.72
CA THR A 49 14.75 2.70 11.02
C THR A 49 15.69 2.03 10.04
N TRP A 50 16.94 2.46 9.95
CA TRP A 50 17.93 1.80 9.12
C TRP A 50 19.33 1.93 9.69
N VAL A 51 20.20 0.99 9.34
CA VAL A 51 21.62 0.95 9.71
C VAL A 51 22.47 0.57 8.50
N ILE A 52 23.76 0.90 8.54
CA ILE A 52 24.73 0.47 7.53
C ILE A 52 25.46 -0.76 8.07
N LEU A 53 25.44 -1.85 7.30
CA LEU A 53 26.24 -3.03 7.53
C LEU A 53 27.47 -2.98 6.63
N HIS A 54 28.65 -3.22 7.20
CA HIS A 54 29.93 -3.23 6.50
C HIS A 54 30.14 -4.57 5.77
N ARG A 55 29.24 -4.87 4.83
CA ARG A 55 29.26 -6.05 3.96
C ARG A 55 28.53 -5.74 2.66
N ASP A 56 28.88 -6.44 1.61
CA ASP A 56 28.29 -6.31 0.28
C ASP A 56 27.00 -7.13 0.13
N LEU A 57 26.18 -6.72 -0.84
CA LEU A 57 25.09 -7.54 -1.36
C LEU A 57 25.54 -8.20 -2.68
N PRO A 58 25.07 -9.41 -2.98
CA PRO A 58 25.30 -10.00 -4.29
C PRO A 58 24.87 -9.06 -5.43
N GLY A 59 25.83 -8.71 -6.31
CA GLY A 59 25.64 -7.74 -7.40
C GLY A 59 26.10 -6.30 -7.08
N TYR A 60 26.54 -6.03 -5.85
CA TYR A 60 27.02 -4.72 -5.40
C TYR A 60 28.31 -4.83 -4.57
N PRO A 61 29.43 -5.33 -5.14
CA PRO A 61 30.64 -5.69 -4.38
C PRO A 61 31.45 -4.50 -3.83
N ILE A 62 31.13 -3.27 -4.25
CA ILE A 62 31.84 -2.04 -3.84
C ILE A 62 31.06 -1.30 -2.75
N ASP A 63 29.76 -1.55 -2.64
CA ASP A 63 28.86 -0.84 -1.73
C ASP A 63 28.64 -1.63 -0.45
N ASN A 64 28.52 -0.93 0.67
CA ASN A 64 28.01 -1.51 1.92
C ASN A 64 26.51 -1.87 1.76
N THR A 65 25.89 -2.40 2.81
CA THR A 65 24.46 -2.72 2.81
C THR A 65 23.69 -1.81 3.75
N LEU A 66 22.61 -1.19 3.28
CA LEU A 66 21.59 -0.58 4.12
C LEU A 66 20.60 -1.65 4.57
N GLN A 67 20.57 -1.93 5.87
CA GLN A 67 19.51 -2.74 6.48
C GLN A 67 18.44 -1.82 7.04
N ILE A 68 17.23 -1.92 6.51
CA ILE A 68 16.05 -1.20 6.95
C ILE A 68 15.24 -2.12 7.87
N ASN A 69 14.86 -1.62 9.05
CA ASN A 69 14.04 -2.34 10.01
C ASN A 69 12.67 -1.68 10.12
N TYR A 70 11.63 -2.47 9.87
CA TYR A 70 10.23 -2.09 10.09
C TYR A 70 9.70 -2.83 11.32
N ILE A 71 9.12 -2.07 12.25
CA ILE A 71 8.56 -2.60 13.49
C ILE A 71 7.13 -2.08 13.63
N PHE A 72 6.17 -3.00 13.62
CA PHE A 72 4.78 -2.74 13.93
C PHE A 72 4.43 -3.48 15.24
N PRO A 73 3.93 -2.80 16.27
CA PRO A 73 3.40 -3.47 17.45
C PRO A 73 2.09 -4.20 17.14
N ASN A 74 1.63 -5.05 18.06
CA ASN A 74 0.26 -5.53 18.01
C ASN A 74 -0.70 -4.35 18.09
N GLY A 75 -1.83 -4.43 17.41
CA GLY A 75 -2.81 -3.35 17.42
C GLY A 75 -4.22 -3.82 17.10
N ILE A 76 -5.12 -2.84 17.00
CA ILE A 76 -6.52 -3.04 16.64
C ILE A 76 -6.77 -2.46 15.25
N GLN A 77 -7.55 -3.17 14.45
CA GLN A 77 -7.91 -2.78 13.10
C GLN A 77 -8.83 -1.55 13.09
N THR A 78 -8.52 -0.61 12.19
CA THR A 78 -9.35 0.59 11.96
C THR A 78 -10.43 0.30 10.94
N ASP A 79 -11.33 1.26 10.70
CA ASP A 79 -12.36 1.17 9.66
C ASP A 79 -11.80 1.04 8.23
N LYS A 80 -10.49 1.26 8.05
CA LYS A 80 -9.80 1.09 6.77
C LYS A 80 -9.27 -0.34 6.56
N HIS A 81 -9.33 -1.21 7.56
CA HIS A 81 -8.80 -2.57 7.52
C HIS A 81 -9.91 -3.61 7.28
N PRO A 82 -9.57 -4.87 6.90
CA PRO A 82 -10.56 -5.90 6.56
C PRO A 82 -11.57 -6.21 7.66
N HIS A 83 -11.14 -6.23 8.92
CA HIS A 83 -11.98 -6.57 10.07
C HIS A 83 -11.88 -5.50 11.17
N PRO A 84 -12.58 -4.35 11.02
CA PRO A 84 -12.52 -3.26 12.00
C PRO A 84 -12.83 -3.73 13.44
N GLY A 85 -12.05 -3.23 14.40
CA GLY A 85 -12.17 -3.60 15.81
C GLY A 85 -11.51 -4.93 16.20
N GLN A 86 -11.08 -5.77 15.26
CA GLN A 86 -10.35 -7.00 15.55
C GLN A 86 -8.84 -6.72 15.77
N PRO A 87 -8.15 -7.54 16.58
CA PRO A 87 -6.71 -7.41 16.75
C PRO A 87 -5.96 -7.88 15.50
N TYR A 88 -4.75 -7.36 15.30
CA TYR A 88 -3.75 -7.92 14.40
C TYR A 88 -2.41 -8.10 15.15
N PRO A 89 -1.63 -9.14 14.82
CA PRO A 89 -0.30 -9.33 15.38
C PRO A 89 0.69 -8.33 14.77
N GLY A 90 1.63 -7.87 15.59
CA GLY A 90 2.72 -7.02 15.15
C GLY A 90 3.66 -7.72 14.17
N LEU A 91 4.50 -6.93 13.52
CA LEU A 91 5.46 -7.38 12.52
C LEU A 91 6.85 -6.81 12.82
N ARG A 92 7.87 -7.65 12.65
CA ARG A 92 9.27 -7.22 12.54
C ARG A 92 9.80 -7.70 11.20
N LEU A 93 10.19 -6.78 10.34
CA LEU A 93 10.67 -7.10 8.99
C LEU A 93 11.95 -6.32 8.70
N CYS A 94 12.94 -7.03 8.18
CA CYS A 94 14.17 -6.42 7.65
C CYS A 94 14.10 -6.38 6.13
N ALA A 95 14.55 -5.29 5.54
CA ALA A 95 14.77 -5.18 4.11
C ALA A 95 16.19 -4.66 3.82
N TYR A 96 16.72 -4.99 2.65
CA TYR A 96 18.09 -4.68 2.27
C TYR A 96 18.15 -3.83 1.01
N LEU A 97 19.03 -2.84 0.99
CA LEU A 97 19.43 -2.08 -0.19
C LEU A 97 20.96 -1.97 -0.22
N PRO A 98 21.59 -1.87 -1.39
CA PRO A 98 22.99 -1.46 -1.45
C PRO A 98 23.12 -0.02 -0.94
N ASP A 99 24.21 0.29 -0.24
CA ASP A 99 24.56 1.66 0.19
C ASP A 99 25.14 2.51 -0.95
N SER A 100 24.62 2.29 -2.15
CA SER A 100 24.98 3.02 -3.36
C SER A 100 24.15 4.30 -3.49
N HIS A 101 24.52 5.15 -4.44
CA HIS A 101 23.76 6.35 -4.75
C HIS A 101 22.28 6.06 -5.13
N ASP A 102 22.04 5.03 -5.94
CA ASP A 102 20.66 4.65 -6.30
C ASP A 102 19.94 3.91 -5.17
N GLY A 103 20.65 3.11 -4.36
CA GLY A 103 20.08 2.50 -3.17
C GLY A 103 19.62 3.54 -2.14
N ARG A 104 20.43 4.58 -1.88
CA ARG A 104 20.05 5.71 -1.01
C ARG A 104 18.87 6.52 -1.55
N ARG A 105 18.72 6.63 -2.87
CA ARG A 105 17.52 7.24 -3.47
C ARG A 105 16.28 6.41 -3.20
N VAL A 106 16.36 5.09 -3.37
CA VAL A 106 15.26 4.17 -3.04
C VAL A 106 14.92 4.26 -1.55
N LEU A 107 15.92 4.30 -0.65
CA LEU A 107 15.69 4.46 0.79
C LEU A 107 14.84 5.70 1.10
N LYS A 108 15.14 6.86 0.51
CA LYS A 108 14.37 8.09 0.71
C LYS A 108 12.92 7.96 0.21
N LEU A 109 12.72 7.28 -0.91
CA LEU A 109 11.37 7.05 -1.43
C LEU A 109 10.59 6.07 -0.56
N LEU A 110 11.23 5.02 -0.03
CA LEU A 110 10.60 4.11 0.93
C LEU A 110 10.24 4.82 2.23
N ASP A 111 11.10 5.71 2.72
CA ASP A 111 10.81 6.55 3.88
C ASP A 111 9.59 7.45 3.64
N LYS A 112 9.53 8.10 2.48
CA LYS A 112 8.35 8.86 2.06
C LYS A 112 7.11 7.97 1.96
N ALA A 113 7.21 6.79 1.36
CA ALA A 113 6.12 5.81 1.25
C ALA A 113 5.58 5.38 2.62
N PHE A 114 6.49 5.12 3.56
CA PHE A 114 6.16 4.75 4.93
C PHE A 114 5.46 5.90 5.66
N ASN A 115 5.97 7.13 5.53
CA ASN A 115 5.38 8.32 6.15
C ASN A 115 4.02 8.70 5.55
N THR A 116 3.73 8.28 4.31
CA THR A 116 2.40 8.42 3.68
C THR A 116 1.50 7.20 3.87
N GLU A 117 1.88 6.25 4.73
CA GLU A 117 1.09 5.04 5.04
C GLU A 117 0.86 4.09 3.83
N LEU A 118 1.71 4.15 2.80
CA LEU A 118 1.53 3.41 1.54
C LEU A 118 2.40 2.14 1.41
N LEU A 119 3.30 1.90 2.36
CA LEU A 119 4.29 0.84 2.25
C LEU A 119 3.78 -0.51 2.76
N PHE A 120 2.99 -0.50 3.84
CA PHE A 120 2.39 -1.70 4.43
C PHE A 120 0.87 -1.61 4.49
N SER A 121 0.22 -2.75 4.73
CA SER A 121 -1.22 -2.85 5.00
C SER A 121 -1.49 -3.99 5.96
N VAL A 122 -2.61 -3.91 6.68
CA VAL A 122 -3.24 -5.11 7.27
C VAL A 122 -4.04 -5.82 6.17
N VAL A 123 -3.82 -7.12 6.01
CA VAL A 123 -4.57 -7.97 5.07
C VAL A 123 -4.93 -9.29 5.73
N THR A 124 -6.01 -9.93 5.26
CA THR A 124 -6.33 -11.31 5.64
C THR A 124 -5.57 -12.26 4.71
N ASN A 125 -4.73 -13.13 5.27
CA ASN A 125 -3.97 -14.12 4.51
C ASN A 125 -4.85 -15.32 4.09
N ASN A 126 -4.27 -16.27 3.34
CA ASN A 126 -4.99 -17.46 2.86
C ASN A 126 -5.49 -18.38 3.99
N GLU A 127 -4.95 -18.23 5.20
CA GLU A 127 -5.34 -18.98 6.40
C GLU A 127 -6.43 -18.25 7.21
N GLY A 128 -6.92 -17.10 6.73
CA GLY A 128 -7.93 -16.31 7.41
C GLY A 128 -7.39 -15.45 8.56
N GLN A 129 -6.06 -15.29 8.67
CA GLN A 129 -5.43 -14.49 9.70
C GLN A 129 -5.15 -13.07 9.19
N ASP A 130 -5.48 -12.08 10.00
CA ASP A 130 -5.14 -10.69 9.71
C ASP A 130 -3.69 -10.42 10.10
N VAL A 131 -2.89 -9.98 9.13
CA VAL A 131 -1.44 -9.77 9.29
C VAL A 131 -1.01 -8.47 8.64
N VAL A 132 0.03 -7.85 9.20
CA VAL A 132 0.72 -6.73 8.54
C VAL A 132 1.64 -7.30 7.46
N THR A 133 1.54 -6.77 6.24
CA THR A 133 2.40 -7.17 5.12
C THR A 133 2.78 -5.97 4.26
N ALA A 134 3.85 -6.11 3.48
CA ALA A 134 4.20 -5.13 2.45
C ALA A 134 3.06 -5.05 1.44
N ALA A 135 2.60 -3.85 1.12
CA ALA A 135 1.41 -3.65 0.30
C ALA A 135 1.65 -4.04 -1.16
N SER A 136 2.05 -3.08 -2.00
CA SER A 136 2.37 -3.37 -3.40
C SER A 136 3.74 -2.85 -3.84
N ILE A 137 4.54 -2.36 -2.89
CA ILE A 137 5.93 -1.97 -3.11
C ILE A 137 6.79 -3.15 -2.67
N PRO A 138 7.51 -3.82 -3.59
CA PRO A 138 8.31 -4.99 -3.24
C PRO A 138 9.52 -4.58 -2.39
N LEU A 139 9.77 -5.34 -1.33
CA LEU A 139 10.91 -5.18 -0.44
C LEU A 139 11.86 -6.37 -0.59
N LYS A 140 13.17 -6.13 -0.54
CA LYS A 140 14.16 -7.20 -0.52
C LYS A 140 14.37 -7.70 0.90
N THR A 141 13.61 -8.73 1.29
CA THR A 141 13.61 -9.26 2.67
C THR A 141 14.75 -10.23 2.95
N GLN A 142 15.45 -10.69 1.91
CA GLN A 142 16.65 -11.52 2.02
C GLN A 142 17.86 -10.77 1.46
N ALA A 143 19.02 -10.89 2.11
CA ALA A 143 20.26 -10.33 1.60
C ALA A 143 20.81 -11.16 0.42
N GLU A 144 20.43 -12.44 0.33
CA GLU A 144 20.94 -13.40 -0.65
C GLU A 144 19.81 -14.33 -1.15
N GLY A 145 20.12 -15.28 -2.02
CA GLY A 145 19.15 -16.28 -2.52
C GLY A 145 18.39 -15.86 -3.78
N GLY A 146 18.61 -14.64 -4.26
CA GLY A 146 18.07 -14.13 -5.52
C GLY A 146 16.58 -13.82 -5.49
N ILE A 147 16.04 -13.52 -6.68
CA ILE A 147 14.69 -12.97 -6.88
C ILE A 147 13.58 -13.84 -6.27
N LYS A 148 13.72 -15.17 -6.33
CA LYS A 148 12.68 -16.13 -5.91
C LYS A 148 12.30 -16.04 -4.42
N VAL A 149 13.18 -15.48 -3.60
CA VAL A 149 13.01 -15.35 -2.15
C VAL A 149 13.04 -13.89 -1.72
N ASP A 150 12.72 -12.97 -2.64
CA ASP A 150 12.84 -11.53 -2.42
C ASP A 150 14.26 -11.12 -1.99
N GLY A 151 15.27 -11.75 -2.58
CA GLY A 151 16.68 -11.53 -2.27
C GLY A 151 17.51 -10.99 -3.42
N TYR A 152 18.82 -10.88 -3.17
CA TYR A 152 19.85 -10.53 -4.15
C TYR A 152 20.64 -11.77 -4.61
N PRO A 153 21.20 -11.77 -5.84
CA PRO A 153 21.24 -10.67 -6.80
C PRO A 153 19.90 -10.45 -7.51
N ASP A 154 19.60 -9.18 -7.77
CA ASP A 154 18.48 -8.73 -8.61
C ASP A 154 18.87 -7.40 -9.27
N PRO A 155 19.35 -7.42 -10.52
CA PRO A 155 19.86 -6.23 -11.19
C PRO A 155 18.76 -5.20 -11.53
N ASP A 156 17.51 -5.64 -11.64
CA ASP A 156 16.40 -4.77 -12.06
C ASP A 156 15.61 -4.19 -10.87
N TYR A 157 15.84 -4.69 -9.66
CA TYR A 157 15.07 -4.31 -8.47
C TYR A 157 15.01 -2.79 -8.25
N LEU A 158 16.16 -2.10 -8.17
CA LEU A 158 16.19 -0.66 -7.87
C LEU A 158 15.46 0.18 -8.93
N LYS A 159 15.48 -0.24 -10.19
CA LYS A 159 14.76 0.41 -11.28
C LYS A 159 13.25 0.15 -11.16
N ASN A 160 12.86 -1.10 -10.92
CA ASN A 160 11.47 -1.52 -10.83
C ASN A 160 10.76 -0.90 -9.62
N VAL A 161 11.39 -0.93 -8.44
CA VAL A 161 10.81 -0.36 -7.22
C VAL A 161 10.61 1.15 -7.34
N ARG A 162 11.55 1.87 -7.97
CA ARG A 162 11.41 3.32 -8.25
C ARG A 162 10.23 3.60 -9.17
N LYS A 163 10.03 2.78 -10.21
CA LYS A 163 8.88 2.91 -11.10
C LYS A 163 7.56 2.70 -10.34
N ILE A 164 7.47 1.65 -9.52
CA ILE A 164 6.29 1.36 -8.70
C ILE A 164 5.99 2.50 -7.72
N LEU A 165 7.03 3.04 -7.07
CA LEU A 165 6.90 4.18 -6.14
C LEU A 165 6.41 5.43 -6.88
N LYS A 166 6.97 5.73 -8.05
CA LYS A 166 6.52 6.82 -8.91
C LYS A 166 5.07 6.67 -9.35
N ASP A 167 4.66 5.47 -9.77
CA ASP A 167 3.28 5.18 -10.19
C ASP A 167 2.28 5.35 -9.02
N LYS A 168 2.77 5.33 -7.78
CA LYS A 168 2.00 5.66 -6.55
C LYS A 168 2.06 7.13 -6.15
N GLY A 169 2.71 7.99 -6.95
CA GLY A 169 2.86 9.41 -6.65
C GLY A 169 4.01 9.75 -5.68
N ILE A 170 4.97 8.84 -5.50
CA ILE A 170 6.10 9.01 -4.59
C ILE A 170 7.37 9.29 -5.41
N GLU A 171 7.80 10.55 -5.39
CA GLU A 171 9.01 11.06 -6.07
C GLU A 171 9.90 11.91 -5.17
#